data_AF-A0A6N9P607-F1
#
_entry.id   AF-A0A6N9P607-F1
#
_cell.length_a   1.000
_cell.length_b   1.000
_cell.length_c   1.000
_cell.angle_alpha   90.00
_cell.angle_beta   90.00
_cell.angle_gamma   90.00
#
_symmetry.space_group_name_H-M   'P 1'
#
loop_
_entity.id
_entity.type
_entity.pdbx_description
1 polymer ?
#
loop_
_entity_poly.entity_id
_entity_poly.type
_entity_poly.pdbx_seq_one_letter_code
_entity_poly.pdbx_strand_id
1 'polypeptide(L)'
;MIDSLTALTGEAYKITPKIGVRNPTLREIYHYGEQQYFGLAQTICATPADRKVEIWDAMNTYWDRIDEYELFVSTFRAIQLRDTKILFGDLDVASFQPMPSKNLKDFVLVNRDGAVIDRAVYKLLTDYLRHIHQFKKNEVKPYDDYTRDIMIEADRDDREDAANKPFKSMLKPLVSSAINLPGSQFRWDTVWDAPIGVFMDSIMRMQKRDHYYFTMLGIYSGCVDMKKINKKELEWMSD
;
A
#
# COMPACT_ATOMS: atom_id res chain seq x y z
N MET A 1 2.71 -7.00 -15.76
CA MET A 1 1.37 -6.43 -15.65
C MET A 1 0.63 -7.27 -14.62
N ILE A 2 0.06 -6.65 -13.59
CA ILE A 2 -0.72 -7.39 -12.59
C ILE A 2 -2.04 -7.78 -13.24
N ASP A 3 -2.46 -9.02 -13.07
CA ASP A 3 -3.81 -9.44 -13.42
C ASP A 3 -4.77 -8.80 -12.40
N SER A 4 -5.46 -7.74 -12.83
CA SER A 4 -6.34 -6.92 -12.00
C SER A 4 -7.46 -7.71 -11.34
N LEU A 5 -7.87 -8.83 -11.94
CA LEU A 5 -8.93 -9.67 -11.38
C LEU A 5 -8.48 -10.42 -10.14
N THR A 6 -7.18 -10.68 -9.97
CA THR A 6 -6.65 -11.42 -8.81
C THR A 6 -6.94 -10.70 -7.49
N ALA A 7 -7.01 -9.37 -7.49
CA ALA A 7 -7.37 -8.60 -6.31
C ALA A 7 -8.83 -8.85 -5.87
N LEU A 8 -9.69 -9.23 -6.81
CA LEU A 8 -11.12 -9.45 -6.61
C LEU A 8 -11.49 -10.91 -6.33
N THR A 9 -10.60 -11.87 -6.61
CA THR A 9 -10.87 -13.29 -6.32
C THR A 9 -10.60 -13.67 -4.87
N GLY A 10 -9.77 -12.89 -4.16
CA GLY A 10 -9.28 -13.25 -2.83
C GLY A 10 -8.16 -14.30 -2.83
N GLU A 11 -7.78 -14.80 -4.01
CA GLU A 11 -6.69 -15.76 -4.14
C GLU A 11 -5.33 -15.10 -3.93
N ALA A 12 -4.33 -15.91 -3.58
CA ALA A 12 -2.96 -15.43 -3.48
C ALA A 12 -2.39 -15.11 -4.86
N TYR A 13 -1.84 -13.91 -5.03
CA TYR A 13 -1.15 -13.51 -6.25
C TYR A 13 0.24 -14.13 -6.30
N LYS A 14 0.44 -15.06 -7.24
CA LYS A 14 1.73 -15.73 -7.46
C LYS A 14 2.63 -14.85 -8.34
N ILE A 15 3.69 -14.30 -7.74
CA ILE A 15 4.69 -13.50 -8.44
C ILE A 15 5.72 -14.42 -9.10
N THR A 16 6.15 -15.44 -8.36
CA THR A 16 6.99 -16.53 -8.84
C THR A 16 6.45 -17.86 -8.31
N PRO A 17 6.92 -19.02 -8.79
CA PRO A 17 6.50 -20.31 -8.24
C PRO A 17 6.72 -20.47 -6.72
N LYS A 18 7.64 -19.69 -6.13
CA LYS A 18 7.98 -19.74 -4.70
C LYS A 18 7.51 -18.52 -3.91
N ILE A 19 7.14 -17.43 -4.57
CA ILE A 19 6.76 -16.17 -3.92
C ILE A 19 5.33 -15.84 -4.33
N GLY A 20 4.42 -15.91 -3.36
CA GLY A 20 3.04 -15.47 -3.49
C GLY A 20 2.69 -14.45 -2.41
N VAL A 21 1.81 -13.52 -2.74
CA VAL A 21 1.23 -12.55 -1.80
C VAL A 21 -0.22 -12.91 -1.57
N ARG A 22 -0.58 -13.14 -0.31
CA ARG A 22 -1.94 -13.44 0.11
C ARG A 22 -2.78 -12.17 0.12
N ASN A 23 -4.07 -12.33 -0.13
CA ASN A 23 -5.11 -11.32 0.04
C ASN A 23 -5.92 -11.69 1.30
N PRO A 24 -5.44 -11.35 2.51
CA PRO A 24 -6.05 -11.81 3.74
C PRO A 24 -7.44 -11.19 3.95
N THR A 25 -8.28 -11.92 4.66
CA THR A 25 -9.61 -11.44 5.06
C THR A 25 -9.50 -10.37 6.16
N LEU A 26 -10.53 -9.54 6.29
CA LEU A 26 -10.59 -8.57 7.39
C LEU A 26 -10.55 -9.26 8.77
N ARG A 27 -11.09 -10.48 8.89
CA ARG A 27 -11.02 -11.30 10.10
C ARG A 27 -9.59 -11.70 10.44
N GLU A 28 -8.82 -12.15 9.45
CA GLU A 28 -7.39 -12.45 9.65
C GLU A 28 -6.61 -11.20 10.08
N ILE A 29 -6.88 -10.04 9.47
CA ILE A 29 -6.25 -8.77 9.83
C ILE A 29 -6.63 -8.36 11.27
N TYR A 30 -7.89 -8.54 11.66
CA TYR A 30 -8.36 -8.26 13.02
C TYR A 30 -7.61 -9.11 14.06
N HIS A 31 -7.44 -10.41 13.80
CA HIS A 31 -6.71 -11.31 14.70
C HIS A 31 -5.21 -11.06 14.73
N TYR A 32 -4.61 -10.71 13.59
CA TYR A 32 -3.20 -10.36 13.49
C TYR A 32 -2.88 -9.04 14.18
N GLY A 33 -3.80 -8.09 14.16
CA GLY A 33 -3.62 -6.75 14.70
C GLY A 33 -3.45 -5.73 13.58
N GLU A 34 -4.43 -4.83 13.49
CA GLU A 34 -4.53 -3.87 12.39
C GLU A 34 -3.29 -2.99 12.24
N GLN A 35 -2.80 -2.41 13.34
CA GLN A 35 -1.60 -1.55 13.32
C GLN A 35 -0.37 -2.29 12.81
N GLN A 36 -0.22 -3.56 13.21
CA GLN A 36 0.91 -4.40 12.81
C GLN A 36 0.79 -4.76 11.33
N TYR A 37 -0.42 -5.06 10.86
CA TYR A 37 -0.68 -5.44 9.48
C TYR A 37 -0.39 -4.29 8.51
N PHE A 38 -1.04 -3.14 8.71
CA PHE A 38 -0.82 -1.97 7.85
C PHE A 38 0.61 -1.44 7.99
N GLY A 39 1.18 -1.50 9.19
CA GLY A 39 2.59 -1.17 9.41
C GLY A 39 3.52 -2.08 8.60
N LEU A 40 3.25 -3.38 8.49
CA LEU A 40 4.01 -4.31 7.65
C LEU A 40 3.85 -3.97 6.16
N ALA A 41 2.61 -3.83 5.68
CA ALA A 41 2.33 -3.52 4.28
C ALA A 41 2.97 -2.18 3.84
N GLN A 42 2.87 -1.14 4.67
CA GLN A 42 3.50 0.16 4.43
C GLN A 42 5.03 0.09 4.48
N THR A 43 5.61 -0.74 5.36
CA THR A 43 7.07 -0.91 5.40
C THR A 43 7.58 -1.53 4.11
N ILE A 44 6.86 -2.51 3.56
CA ILE A 44 7.21 -3.16 2.30
C ILE A 44 7.03 -2.20 1.11
N CYS A 45 5.99 -1.36 1.12
CA CYS A 45 5.67 -0.42 0.04
C CYS A 45 6.32 0.97 0.19
N ALA A 46 7.17 1.18 1.19
CA ALA A 46 7.76 2.48 1.49
C ALA A 46 8.64 2.97 0.35
N THR A 47 8.49 4.24 -0.02
CA THR A 47 9.40 4.91 -0.94
C THR A 47 10.47 5.68 -0.16
N PRO A 48 11.57 6.12 -0.80
CA PRO A 48 12.52 7.02 -0.16
C PRO A 48 11.87 8.28 0.42
N ALA A 49 10.82 8.80 -0.24
CA ALA A 49 10.08 9.95 0.26
C ALA A 49 9.32 9.66 1.57
N ASP A 50 8.96 8.42 1.89
CA ASP A 50 8.37 8.06 3.19
C ASP A 50 9.41 7.97 4.32
N ARG A 51 10.71 7.98 3.96
CA ARG A 51 11.84 7.67 4.85
C ARG A 51 12.89 8.79 4.89
N LYS A 52 12.50 10.05 4.64
CA LYS A 52 13.44 11.18 4.49
C LYS A 52 14.38 11.32 5.68
N VAL A 53 13.81 11.34 6.89
CA VAL A 53 14.58 11.49 8.13
C VAL A 53 15.52 10.31 8.36
N GLU A 54 15.01 9.08 8.24
CA GLU A 54 15.82 7.85 8.42
C GLU A 54 17.00 7.80 7.45
N ILE A 55 16.76 8.17 6.18
CA ILE A 55 17.78 8.20 5.14
C ILE A 55 18.83 9.27 5.43
N TRP A 56 18.38 10.49 5.78
CA TRP A 56 19.27 11.59 6.08
C TRP A 56 20.15 11.28 7.29
N ASP A 57 19.56 10.79 8.37
CA ASP A 57 20.27 10.51 9.62
C ASP A 57 21.26 9.35 9.49
N ALA A 58 20.94 8.34 8.68
CA ALA A 58 21.80 7.17 8.49
C ALA A 58 22.90 7.37 7.44
N MET A 59 22.63 8.10 6.35
CA MET A 59 23.49 8.18 5.17
C MET A 59 23.96 9.60 4.82
N ASN A 60 23.46 10.63 5.52
CA ASN A 60 23.72 12.04 5.22
C ASN A 60 23.53 12.39 3.74
N THR A 61 22.48 11.81 3.15
CA THR A 61 22.14 11.89 1.73
C THR A 61 20.64 12.16 1.58
N TYR A 62 20.25 12.89 0.53
CA TYR A 62 18.84 13.17 0.26
C TYR A 62 18.10 11.95 -0.31
N TRP A 63 16.84 11.80 0.09
CA TRP A 63 15.99 10.66 -0.29
C TRP A 63 15.77 10.56 -1.81
N ASP A 64 15.77 11.67 -2.53
CA ASP A 64 15.58 11.74 -3.99
C ASP A 64 16.78 11.20 -4.78
N ARG A 65 17.89 10.90 -4.10
CA ARG A 65 19.09 10.27 -4.68
C ARG A 65 19.16 8.76 -4.44
N ILE A 66 18.26 8.21 -3.64
CA ILE A 66 18.23 6.78 -3.29
C ILE A 66 17.24 6.05 -4.17
N ASP A 67 17.66 4.92 -4.72
CA ASP A 67 16.77 4.04 -5.48
C ASP A 67 15.83 3.25 -4.54
N GLU A 68 14.57 3.11 -4.95
CA GLU A 68 13.52 2.48 -4.13
C GLU A 68 13.84 1.01 -3.81
N TYR A 69 14.47 0.28 -4.73
CA TYR A 69 14.83 -1.11 -4.51
C TYR A 69 16.05 -1.24 -3.58
N GLU A 70 17.03 -0.33 -3.67
CA GLU A 70 18.16 -0.27 -2.73
C GLU A 70 17.68 0.01 -1.30
N LEU A 71 16.72 0.93 -1.15
CA LEU A 71 16.06 1.18 0.14
C LEU A 71 15.36 -0.08 0.66
N PHE A 72 14.62 -0.78 -0.18
CA PHE A 72 13.96 -2.02 0.20
C PHE A 72 14.96 -3.10 0.68
N VAL A 73 16.07 -3.29 -0.05
CA VAL A 73 17.11 -4.26 0.34
C VAL A 73 17.75 -3.88 1.68
N SER A 74 18.08 -2.61 1.89
CA SER A 74 18.71 -2.14 3.14
C SER A 74 17.77 -2.21 4.35
N THR A 75 16.47 -1.98 4.15
CA THR A 75 15.45 -2.04 5.22
C THR A 75 14.80 -3.41 5.38
N PHE A 76 15.14 -4.39 4.53
CA PHE A 76 14.54 -5.72 4.55
C PHE A 76 14.68 -6.42 5.90
N ARG A 77 15.75 -6.13 6.64
CA ARG A 77 15.95 -6.67 7.98
C ARG A 77 14.81 -6.34 8.95
N ALA A 78 14.19 -5.17 8.83
CA ALA A 78 13.04 -4.78 9.65
C ALA A 78 11.81 -5.63 9.34
N ILE A 79 11.66 -6.11 8.10
CA ILE A 79 10.59 -7.02 7.68
C ILE A 79 10.84 -8.43 8.25
N GLN A 80 12.09 -8.89 8.26
CA GLN A 80 12.47 -10.21 8.80
C GLN A 80 12.19 -10.40 10.29
N LEU A 81 12.12 -9.30 11.05
CA LEU A 81 11.84 -9.31 12.48
C LEU A 81 10.34 -9.37 12.81
N ARG A 82 9.47 -9.29 11.80
CA ARG A 82 8.01 -9.29 11.96
C ARG A 82 7.42 -10.65 11.56
N ASP A 83 6.22 -10.92 12.04
CA ASP A 83 5.45 -12.06 11.53
C ASP A 83 4.88 -11.73 10.15
N THR A 84 5.41 -12.36 9.11
CA THR A 84 4.99 -12.07 7.74
C THR A 84 4.02 -13.09 7.15
N LYS A 85 3.57 -14.08 7.95
CA LYS A 85 2.71 -15.18 7.46
C LYS A 85 1.37 -14.70 6.93
N ILE A 86 0.85 -13.59 7.45
CA ILE A 86 -0.39 -12.99 6.95
C ILE A 86 -0.29 -12.56 5.48
N LEU A 87 0.88 -12.13 5.02
CA LEU A 87 1.11 -11.72 3.63
C LEU A 87 1.77 -12.81 2.78
N PHE A 88 2.71 -13.59 3.32
CA PHE A 88 3.52 -14.52 2.53
C PHE A 88 3.29 -16.01 2.86
N GLY A 89 2.39 -16.33 3.79
CA GLY A 89 2.11 -17.71 4.19
C GLY A 89 3.36 -18.41 4.73
N ASP A 90 3.72 -19.55 4.14
CA ASP A 90 4.82 -20.40 4.59
C ASP A 90 6.20 -20.00 4.03
N LEU A 91 6.32 -18.86 3.31
CA LEU A 91 7.60 -18.37 2.83
C LEU A 91 8.53 -18.02 4.02
N ASP A 92 9.73 -18.61 4.04
CA ASP A 92 10.74 -18.33 5.07
C ASP A 92 11.41 -16.94 4.87
N VAL A 93 10.70 -15.87 5.19
CA VAL A 93 11.21 -14.49 5.05
C VAL A 93 12.48 -14.25 5.88
N ALA A 94 12.62 -14.95 7.00
CA ALA A 94 13.73 -14.77 7.94
C ALA A 94 15.10 -15.20 7.37
N SER A 95 15.14 -16.15 6.42
CA SER A 95 16.39 -16.66 5.88
C SER A 95 16.91 -15.94 4.63
N PHE A 96 16.18 -14.96 4.10
CA PHE A 96 16.67 -14.14 2.99
C PHE A 96 17.96 -13.41 3.36
N GLN A 97 18.92 -13.40 2.44
CA GLN A 97 20.18 -12.66 2.55
C GLN A 97 20.46 -11.90 1.26
N PRO A 98 21.02 -10.68 1.33
CA PRO A 98 21.47 -9.96 0.15
C PRO A 98 22.69 -10.64 -0.46
N MET A 99 22.63 -10.93 -1.75
CA MET A 99 23.73 -11.52 -2.53
C MET A 99 23.97 -10.69 -3.79
N PRO A 100 25.22 -10.57 -4.28
CA PRO A 100 25.48 -9.92 -5.55
C PRO A 100 24.78 -10.67 -6.69
N SER A 101 24.08 -9.94 -7.55
CA SER A 101 23.48 -10.50 -8.76
C SER A 101 24.54 -11.01 -9.73
N LYS A 102 24.17 -11.96 -10.60
CA LYS A 102 25.02 -12.45 -11.69
C LYS A 102 25.52 -11.33 -12.61
N ASN A 103 24.80 -10.21 -12.68
CA ASN A 103 25.14 -9.06 -13.50
C ASN A 103 26.00 -8.00 -12.77
N LEU A 104 26.46 -8.27 -11.54
CA LEU A 104 27.42 -7.48 -10.74
C LEU A 104 27.04 -6.02 -10.41
N LYS A 105 25.85 -5.52 -10.80
CA LYS A 105 25.40 -4.14 -10.53
C LYS A 105 24.34 -3.99 -9.43
N ASP A 106 23.57 -5.04 -9.15
CA ASP A 106 22.50 -5.02 -8.15
C ASP A 106 22.70 -6.13 -7.11
N PHE A 107 22.20 -5.91 -5.89
CA PHE A 107 21.97 -6.98 -4.92
C PHE A 107 20.62 -7.64 -5.16
N VAL A 108 20.53 -8.94 -4.91
CA VAL A 108 19.26 -9.70 -4.89
C VAL A 108 19.10 -10.36 -3.53
N LEU A 109 17.88 -10.44 -3.03
CA LEU A 109 17.60 -11.17 -1.79
C LEU A 109 17.33 -12.63 -2.14
N VAL A 110 18.12 -13.53 -1.54
CA VAL A 110 18.02 -14.98 -1.77
C VAL A 110 17.75 -15.69 -0.46
N ASN A 111 16.73 -16.54 -0.45
CA ASN A 111 16.36 -17.42 0.66
C ASN A 111 17.05 -18.80 0.51
N ARG A 112 17.23 -19.52 1.62
CA ARG A 112 17.67 -20.93 1.68
C ARG A 112 16.89 -21.88 0.75
N ASP A 113 15.59 -21.67 0.60
CA ASP A 113 14.73 -22.47 -0.27
C ASP A 113 14.90 -22.11 -1.76
N GLY A 114 15.78 -21.15 -2.08
CA GLY A 114 16.05 -20.68 -3.44
C GLY A 114 14.94 -19.80 -4.01
N ALA A 115 14.15 -19.14 -3.16
CA ALA A 115 13.32 -18.00 -3.56
C ALA A 115 14.22 -16.76 -3.74
N VAL A 116 13.97 -15.98 -4.79
CA VAL A 116 14.77 -14.81 -5.15
C VAL A 116 13.85 -13.61 -5.32
N ILE A 117 14.17 -12.52 -4.62
CA ILE A 117 13.56 -11.20 -4.84
C ILE A 117 14.60 -10.33 -5.52
N ASP A 118 14.37 -10.06 -6.80
CA ASP A 118 15.08 -9.05 -7.57
C ASP A 118 14.22 -7.79 -7.73
N ARG A 119 14.73 -6.81 -8.47
CA ARG A 119 14.03 -5.54 -8.75
C ARG A 119 12.66 -5.75 -9.42
N ALA A 120 12.53 -6.75 -10.29
CA ALA A 120 11.28 -7.01 -11.00
C ALA A 120 10.24 -7.67 -10.06
N VAL A 121 10.67 -8.64 -9.26
CA VAL A 121 9.84 -9.29 -8.23
C VAL A 121 9.40 -8.25 -7.19
N TYR A 122 10.32 -7.40 -6.72
CA TYR A 122 10.00 -6.30 -5.81
C TYR A 122 8.95 -5.34 -6.37
N LYS A 123 9.10 -4.95 -7.64
CA LYS A 123 8.12 -4.08 -8.30
C LYS A 123 6.74 -4.73 -8.36
N LEU A 124 6.64 -5.98 -8.80
CA LEU A 124 5.36 -6.70 -8.84
C LEU A 124 4.75 -6.87 -7.44
N LEU A 125 5.57 -7.12 -6.44
CA LEU A 125 5.17 -7.29 -5.05
C LEU A 125 4.56 -6.00 -4.48
N THR A 126 5.26 -4.87 -4.66
CA THR A 126 4.79 -3.58 -4.17
C THR A 126 3.61 -3.04 -4.95
N ASP A 127 3.59 -3.22 -6.28
CA ASP A 127 2.46 -2.84 -7.12
C ASP A 127 1.19 -3.61 -6.71
N TYR A 128 1.29 -4.91 -6.42
CA TYR A 128 0.14 -5.71 -5.97
C TYR A 128 -0.34 -5.31 -4.58
N LEU A 129 0.58 -5.13 -3.62
CA LEU A 129 0.22 -4.66 -2.28
C LEU A 129 -0.43 -3.28 -2.32
N ARG A 130 0.10 -2.34 -3.12
CA ARG A 130 -0.52 -1.02 -3.30
C ARG A 130 -1.91 -1.13 -3.90
N HIS A 131 -2.11 -2.03 -4.86
CA HIS A 131 -3.40 -2.24 -5.50
C HIS A 131 -4.46 -2.77 -4.53
N ILE A 132 -4.20 -3.85 -3.78
CA ILE A 132 -5.22 -4.42 -2.86
C ILE A 132 -5.52 -3.51 -1.65
N HIS A 133 -4.57 -2.66 -1.26
CA HIS A 133 -4.75 -1.72 -0.14
C HIS A 133 -5.17 -0.31 -0.57
N GLN A 134 -5.21 -0.04 -1.88
CA GLN A 134 -5.43 1.30 -2.45
C GLN A 134 -4.43 2.35 -1.93
N PHE A 135 -3.18 1.92 -1.70
CA PHE A 135 -2.11 2.83 -1.29
C PHE A 135 -1.64 3.67 -2.47
N LYS A 136 -1.54 4.99 -2.25
CA LYS A 136 -0.89 5.90 -3.19
C LYS A 136 0.61 5.82 -3.00
N LYS A 137 1.33 5.66 -4.11
CA LYS A 137 2.79 5.75 -4.08
C LYS A 137 3.20 7.18 -3.78
N ASN A 138 4.02 7.38 -2.75
CA ASN A 138 4.52 8.69 -2.39
C ASN A 138 5.75 9.03 -3.24
N GLU A 139 5.57 9.92 -4.23
CA GLU A 139 6.66 10.43 -5.07
C GLU A 139 6.73 11.94 -4.90
N VAL A 140 7.67 12.42 -4.10
CA VAL A 140 7.91 13.86 -3.92
C VAL A 140 9.24 14.24 -4.52
N LYS A 141 9.21 15.22 -5.42
CA LYS A 141 10.40 15.81 -6.05
C LYS A 141 10.61 17.22 -5.53
N PRO A 142 11.68 17.48 -4.76
CA PRO A 142 12.02 18.82 -4.30
C PRO A 142 12.51 19.68 -5.48
N TYR A 143 12.41 21.01 -5.35
CA TYR A 143 12.91 21.95 -6.35
C TYR A 143 14.42 22.21 -6.18
N ASP A 144 14.84 22.51 -4.95
CA ASP A 144 16.22 22.84 -4.58
C ASP A 144 16.62 22.21 -3.24
N ASP A 145 17.91 22.34 -2.89
CA ASP A 145 18.49 21.81 -1.66
C ASP A 145 17.82 22.39 -0.40
N TYR A 146 17.48 23.68 -0.41
CA TYR A 146 16.77 24.34 0.69
C TYR A 146 15.38 23.73 0.94
N THR A 147 14.62 23.44 -0.13
CA THR A 147 13.35 22.72 -0.02
C THR A 147 13.54 21.34 0.59
N ARG A 148 14.66 20.64 0.28
CA ARG A 148 14.92 19.32 0.85
C ARG A 148 15.08 19.37 2.37
N ASP A 149 15.85 20.33 2.85
CA ASP A 149 16.11 20.48 4.29
C ASP A 149 14.81 20.79 5.04
N ILE A 150 13.99 21.71 4.52
CA ILE A 150 12.65 22.01 5.10
C ILE A 150 11.78 20.76 5.15
N MET A 151 11.76 19.97 4.07
CA MET A 151 10.95 18.76 4.00
C MET A 151 11.40 17.69 4.99
N ILE A 152 12.71 17.58 5.27
CA ILE A 152 13.22 16.67 6.30
C ILE A 152 12.78 17.13 7.68
N GLU A 153 12.88 18.43 7.97
CA GLU A 153 12.48 18.97 9.28
C GLU A 153 10.97 18.84 9.51
N ALA A 154 10.15 19.13 8.50
CA ALA A 154 8.70 18.90 8.58
C ALA A 154 8.36 17.41 8.81
N ASP A 155 9.09 16.49 8.17
CA ASP A 155 8.92 15.04 8.37
C ASP A 155 9.34 14.61 9.78
N ARG A 156 10.32 15.28 10.40
CA ARG A 156 10.69 15.07 11.82
C ARG A 156 9.57 15.52 12.74
N ASP A 157 9.08 16.74 12.57
CA ASP A 157 7.96 17.28 13.36
C ASP A 157 6.74 16.36 13.28
N ASP A 158 6.35 15.94 12.06
CA ASP A 158 5.23 15.04 11.83
C ASP A 158 5.40 13.67 12.53
N ARG A 159 6.63 13.14 12.58
CA ARG A 159 6.96 11.88 13.26
C ARG A 159 6.87 12.02 14.77
N GLU A 160 7.38 13.10 15.35
CA GLU A 160 7.27 13.39 16.78
C GLU A 160 5.80 13.55 17.19
N ASP A 161 5.04 14.28 16.39
CA ASP A 161 3.60 14.45 16.53
C ASP A 161 2.84 13.12 16.47
N ALA A 162 3.20 12.25 15.53
CA ALA A 162 2.59 10.95 15.35
C ALA A 162 2.93 10.00 16.51
N ALA A 163 4.16 10.05 17.04
CA ALA A 163 4.57 9.24 18.19
C ALA A 163 3.73 9.53 19.44
N ASN A 164 3.25 10.77 19.59
CA ASN A 164 2.41 11.19 20.69
C ASN A 164 0.91 10.86 20.51
N LYS A 165 0.48 10.49 19.30
CA LYS A 165 -0.94 10.24 18.99
C LYS A 165 -1.29 8.76 19.23
N PRO A 166 -2.44 8.46 19.87
CA PRO A 166 -2.89 7.08 20.02
C PRO A 166 -3.25 6.49 18.65
N PHE A 167 -3.08 5.17 18.52
CA PHE A 167 -3.44 4.45 17.30
C PHE A 167 -4.93 4.67 16.95
N LYS A 168 -5.18 5.00 15.68
CA LYS A 168 -6.52 5.12 15.11
C LYS A 168 -6.69 4.06 14.02
N SER A 169 -7.70 3.22 14.20
CA SER A 169 -8.08 2.20 13.22
C SER A 169 -8.48 2.84 11.89
N MET A 170 -7.84 2.38 10.81
CA MET A 170 -8.18 2.70 9.43
C MET A 170 -9.42 1.91 9.00
N LEU A 171 -9.54 0.65 9.39
CA LEU A 171 -10.64 -0.24 9.01
C LEU A 171 -11.95 0.12 9.72
N LYS A 172 -11.92 0.58 10.98
CA LYS A 172 -13.12 0.91 11.74
C LYS A 172 -14.08 1.86 11.01
N PRO A 173 -13.67 3.05 10.55
CA PRO A 173 -14.57 3.93 9.82
C PRO A 173 -15.01 3.31 8.49
N LEU A 174 -14.13 2.57 7.79
CA LEU A 174 -14.44 1.95 6.51
C LEU A 174 -15.49 0.85 6.65
N VAL A 175 -15.28 -0.10 7.57
CA VAL A 175 -16.21 -1.20 7.87
C VAL A 175 -17.54 -0.65 8.38
N SER A 176 -17.50 0.32 9.30
CA SER A 176 -18.72 0.97 9.80
C SER A 176 -19.50 1.66 8.68
N SER A 177 -18.82 2.29 7.73
CA SER A 177 -19.47 2.93 6.59
C SER A 177 -20.04 1.87 5.64
N ALA A 178 -19.27 0.82 5.35
CA ALA A 178 -19.65 -0.26 4.46
C ALA A 178 -20.94 -0.96 4.90
N ILE A 179 -21.08 -1.27 6.19
CA ILE A 179 -22.25 -2.02 6.67
C ILE A 179 -23.52 -1.17 6.84
N ASN A 180 -23.36 0.16 6.96
CA ASN A 180 -24.48 1.09 7.18
C ASN A 180 -24.89 1.85 5.91
N LEU A 181 -24.12 1.79 4.83
CA LEU A 181 -24.43 2.48 3.58
C LEU A 181 -25.60 1.79 2.85
N PRO A 182 -26.63 2.53 2.43
CA PRO A 182 -27.70 2.00 1.59
C PRO A 182 -27.16 1.39 0.28
N GLY A 183 -27.57 0.16 0.00
CA GLY A 183 -27.15 -0.56 -1.22
C GLY A 183 -25.75 -1.20 -1.14
N SER A 184 -25.12 -1.22 0.03
CA SER A 184 -23.93 -2.04 0.26
C SER A 184 -24.29 -3.53 0.26
N GLN A 185 -23.37 -4.35 -0.27
CA GLN A 185 -23.49 -5.81 -0.24
C GLN A 185 -22.97 -6.40 1.08
N PHE A 186 -22.26 -5.60 1.88
CA PHE A 186 -21.69 -6.04 3.13
C PHE A 186 -22.68 -5.94 4.28
N ARG A 187 -22.73 -7.00 5.09
CA ARG A 187 -23.46 -7.06 6.34
C ARG A 187 -22.48 -7.18 7.50
N TRP A 188 -22.96 -6.93 8.71
CA TRP A 188 -22.14 -6.98 9.93
C TRP A 188 -21.46 -8.35 10.14
N ASP A 189 -22.08 -9.43 9.66
CA ASP A 189 -21.62 -10.81 9.76
C ASP A 189 -20.71 -11.21 8.60
N THR A 190 -21.00 -10.76 7.38
CA THR A 190 -20.27 -11.17 6.16
C THR A 190 -19.04 -10.33 5.84
N VAL A 191 -18.97 -9.07 6.30
CA VAL A 191 -17.88 -8.14 5.96
C VAL A 191 -16.51 -8.67 6.39
N TRP A 192 -16.45 -9.43 7.49
CA TRP A 192 -15.20 -9.93 8.06
C TRP A 192 -14.55 -11.01 7.21
N ASP A 193 -15.32 -11.71 6.39
CA ASP A 193 -14.83 -12.80 5.55
C ASP A 193 -14.40 -12.29 4.16
N ALA A 194 -14.58 -11.00 3.89
CA ALA A 194 -14.12 -10.37 2.66
C ALA A 194 -12.59 -10.22 2.66
N PRO A 195 -11.90 -10.63 1.58
CA PRO A 195 -10.50 -10.27 1.34
C PRO A 195 -10.31 -8.76 1.29
N ILE A 196 -9.20 -8.24 1.82
CA ILE A 196 -8.95 -6.80 1.89
C ILE A 196 -9.03 -6.14 0.51
N GLY A 197 -8.52 -6.79 -0.54
CA GLY A 197 -8.60 -6.27 -1.91
C GLY A 197 -10.02 -6.08 -2.41
N VAL A 198 -10.90 -7.06 -2.16
CA VAL A 198 -12.33 -7.01 -2.52
C VAL A 198 -13.02 -5.91 -1.72
N PHE A 199 -12.74 -5.84 -0.42
CA PHE A 199 -13.32 -4.84 0.46
C PHE A 199 -12.93 -3.41 0.05
N MET A 200 -11.64 -3.16 -0.18
CA MET A 200 -11.13 -1.84 -0.56
C MET A 200 -11.63 -1.42 -1.95
N ASP A 201 -11.65 -2.32 -2.94
CA ASP A 201 -12.22 -2.03 -4.25
C ASP A 201 -13.72 -1.67 -4.15
N SER A 202 -14.48 -2.45 -3.37
CA SER A 202 -15.91 -2.18 -3.16
C SER A 202 -16.16 -0.81 -2.52
N ILE A 203 -15.36 -0.42 -1.53
CA ILE A 203 -15.43 0.90 -0.91
C ILE A 203 -15.12 2.01 -1.93
N MET A 204 -14.04 1.87 -2.70
CA MET A 204 -13.67 2.84 -3.74
C MET A 204 -14.77 2.97 -4.80
N ARG A 205 -15.38 1.85 -5.19
CA ARG A 205 -16.47 1.83 -6.17
C ARG A 205 -17.72 2.51 -5.65
N MET A 206 -18.08 2.29 -4.38
CA MET A 206 -19.19 2.99 -3.72
C MET A 206 -18.94 4.50 -3.67
N GLN A 207 -17.73 4.94 -3.32
CA GLN A 207 -17.36 6.37 -3.32
C GLN A 207 -17.46 6.98 -4.72
N LYS A 208 -16.93 6.32 -5.76
CA LYS A 208 -17.04 6.78 -7.16
C LYS A 208 -18.50 6.87 -7.61
N ARG A 209 -19.35 5.90 -7.26
CA ARG A 209 -20.78 5.88 -7.59
C ARG A 209 -21.53 7.03 -6.90
N ASP A 210 -21.30 7.24 -5.61
CA ASP A 210 -22.01 8.28 -4.86
C ASP A 210 -21.56 9.67 -5.32
N HIS A 211 -20.25 9.85 -5.58
CA HIS A 211 -19.73 11.07 -6.21
C HIS A 211 -20.40 11.34 -7.57
N TYR A 212 -20.46 10.33 -8.44
CA TYR A 212 -21.18 10.44 -9.71
C TYR A 212 -22.63 10.89 -9.52
N TYR A 213 -23.37 10.23 -8.61
CA TYR A 213 -24.79 10.52 -8.39
C TYR A 213 -25.00 11.96 -7.89
N PHE A 214 -24.23 12.42 -6.90
CA PHE A 214 -24.34 13.77 -6.38
C PHE A 214 -23.92 14.83 -7.38
N THR A 215 -22.87 14.57 -8.17
CA THR A 215 -22.44 15.47 -9.24
C THR A 215 -23.52 15.58 -10.31
N MET A 216 -24.11 14.46 -10.75
CA MET A 216 -25.22 14.46 -11.71
C MET A 216 -26.46 15.17 -11.15
N LEU A 217 -26.80 14.95 -9.88
CA LEU A 217 -27.89 15.67 -9.22
C LEU A 217 -27.66 17.18 -9.24
N GLY A 218 -26.44 17.63 -8.94
CA GLY A 218 -26.05 19.04 -8.99
C GLY A 218 -26.09 19.64 -10.40
N ILE A 219 -25.75 18.84 -11.42
CA ILE A 219 -25.90 19.22 -12.83
C ILE A 219 -27.39 19.39 -13.17
N TYR A 220 -28.23 18.40 -12.81
CA TYR A 220 -29.66 18.43 -13.10
C TYR A 220 -30.41 19.53 -12.35
N SER A 221 -29.98 19.86 -11.12
CA SER A 221 -30.54 20.97 -10.34
C SER A 221 -30.05 22.35 -10.80
N GLY A 222 -29.10 22.41 -11.72
CA GLY A 222 -28.49 23.66 -12.21
C GLY A 222 -27.49 24.31 -11.24
N CYS A 223 -27.12 23.62 -10.16
CA CYS A 223 -26.15 24.13 -9.17
C CYS A 223 -24.69 23.89 -9.59
N VAL A 224 -24.45 23.01 -10.56
CA VAL A 224 -23.11 22.67 -11.04
C VAL A 224 -23.05 22.80 -12.57
N ASP A 225 -22.06 23.55 -13.06
CA ASP A 225 -21.83 23.73 -14.50
C ASP A 225 -21.06 22.53 -15.07
N MET A 226 -21.77 21.68 -15.81
CA MET A 226 -21.22 20.49 -16.48
C MET A 226 -19.98 20.80 -17.34
N LYS A 227 -19.89 22.00 -17.93
CA LYS A 227 -18.74 22.35 -18.80
C LYS A 227 -17.44 22.52 -18.03
N LYS A 228 -17.51 22.76 -16.73
CA LYS A 228 -16.35 22.96 -15.85
C LYS A 228 -15.90 21.68 -15.14
N ILE A 229 -16.65 20.59 -15.29
CA ILE A 229 -16.34 19.30 -14.65
C ILE A 229 -15.53 18.44 -15.60
N ASN A 230 -14.57 17.70 -15.05
CA ASN A 230 -13.87 16.67 -15.79
C ASN A 230 -14.79 15.48 -16.05
N LYS A 231 -15.07 15.17 -17.33
CA LYS A 231 -15.98 14.08 -17.70
C LYS A 231 -15.58 12.71 -17.15
N LYS A 232 -14.30 12.49 -16.82
CA LYS A 232 -13.84 11.25 -16.16
C LYS A 232 -14.45 11.05 -14.78
N GLU A 233 -14.80 12.13 -14.08
CA GLU A 233 -15.51 12.07 -12.79
C GLU A 233 -16.95 11.54 -12.94
N LEU A 234 -17.47 11.56 -14.17
CA LEU A 234 -18.78 11.01 -14.50
C LEU A 234 -18.74 9.50 -14.87
N GLU A 235 -17.55 8.88 -14.86
CA GLU A 235 -17.36 7.47 -15.21
C GLU A 235 -17.09 6.63 -13.96
N TRP A 236 -18.14 6.20 -13.27
CA TRP A 236 -17.98 5.45 -12.01
C TRP A 236 -17.45 4.01 -12.17
N MET A 237 -17.51 3.45 -13.39
CA MET A 237 -16.97 2.12 -13.73
C MET A 237 -15.50 2.15 -14.17
N SER A 238 -14.90 3.33 -14.30
CA SER A 238 -13.48 3.47 -14.68
C SER A 238 -12.53 3.02 -13.57
N ASP A 239 -11.32 2.58 -13.95
CA ASP A 239 -10.22 2.30 -13.02
C ASP A 239 -9.54 3.58 -12.53
#